data_AF-K1WZD3-F1
#
_entry.id   AF-K1WZD3-F1
#
_cell.length_a   1.000
_cell.length_b   1.000
_cell.length_c   1.000
_cell.angle_alpha   90.00
_cell.angle_beta   90.00
_cell.angle_gamma   90.00
#
_symmetry.space_group_name_H-M   'P 1'
#
loop_
_entity.id
_entity.type
_entity.pdbx_description
1 polymer ?
#
loop_
_entity_poly.entity_id
_entity_poly.type
_entity_poly.pdbx_seq_one_letter_code
_entity_poly.pdbx_strand_id
1 'polypeptide(L)'
;MFSSQSVCSTLLALGFFFSRAQGKEIIGYGTASQSEAETINREEKPSDANGQLGWGLYLTDVPPRRSLYKNPWHCVVKANVDKIKDLSKVWIPESYDQITFTGRRPTQLWYEDEEIIIEYVETKVPDPKKALRFTHNPEDSSKLRMVIPTDLMHDDDLGLWARCWETKNELMDYSRGESLDWTDWQIVGFPK
;
A
#
# COMPACT_ATOMS: atom_id res chain seq x y z
N MET A 1 -46.28 16.94 -32.66
CA MET A 1 -44.84 17.05 -32.96
C MET A 1 -44.14 17.61 -31.74
N PHE A 2 -43.69 16.74 -30.82
CA PHE A 2 -42.82 17.14 -29.70
C PHE A 2 -41.40 16.64 -30.00
N SER A 3 -40.45 17.55 -29.84
CA SER A 3 -39.08 17.48 -30.33
C SER A 3 -38.29 16.33 -29.69
N SER A 4 -37.92 15.35 -30.52
CA SER A 4 -37.05 14.21 -30.20
C SER A 4 -35.57 14.59 -29.97
N GLN A 5 -35.21 15.87 -30.10
CA GLN A 5 -33.81 16.32 -30.01
C GLN A 5 -33.36 16.68 -28.58
N SER A 6 -34.29 16.99 -27.67
CA SER A 6 -33.91 17.51 -26.34
C SER A 6 -33.46 16.44 -25.34
N VAL A 7 -33.81 15.17 -25.53
CA VAL A 7 -33.51 14.08 -24.57
C VAL A 7 -32.14 13.44 -24.85
N CYS A 8 -31.66 13.51 -26.09
CA CYS A 8 -30.40 12.89 -26.49
C CYS A 8 -29.18 13.67 -26.00
N SER A 9 -29.28 15.00 -25.92
CA SER A 9 -28.18 15.88 -25.48
C SER A 9 -27.88 15.75 -23.97
N THR A 10 -28.89 15.49 -23.14
CA THR A 10 -28.71 15.29 -21.68
C THR A 10 -28.06 13.94 -21.36
N LEU A 11 -28.33 12.89 -22.14
CA LEU A 11 -27.71 11.57 -21.96
C LEU A 11 -26.22 11.55 -22.34
N LEU A 12 -25.83 12.29 -23.39
CA LEU A 12 -24.44 12.41 -23.82
C LEU A 12 -23.58 13.19 -22.80
N ALA A 13 -24.12 14.25 -22.19
CA ALA A 13 -23.41 15.00 -21.15
C ALA A 13 -23.18 14.16 -19.87
N LEU A 14 -24.13 13.29 -19.48
CA LEU A 14 -23.97 12.39 -18.34
C LEU A 14 -22.90 11.32 -18.57
N GLY A 15 -22.66 10.86 -19.81
CA GLY A 15 -21.60 9.90 -20.12
C GLY A 15 -20.18 10.40 -19.82
N PHE A 16 -19.95 11.72 -19.90
CA PHE A 16 -18.65 12.33 -19.61
C PHE A 16 -18.41 12.61 -18.12
N PHE A 17 -19.46 12.62 -17.29
CA PHE A 17 -19.30 12.81 -15.84
C PHE A 17 -18.94 11.51 -15.09
N PHE A 18 -19.22 10.34 -15.68
CA PHE A 18 -18.97 9.05 -15.02
C PHE A 18 -17.66 8.36 -15.43
N SER A 19 -16.92 8.86 -16.42
CA SER A 19 -15.64 8.25 -16.82
C SER A 19 -14.47 8.59 -15.89
N ARG A 20 -14.65 9.55 -14.97
CA ARG A 20 -13.65 9.89 -13.94
C ARG A 20 -13.90 9.19 -12.60
N ALA A 21 -14.97 8.39 -12.49
CA ALA A 21 -15.28 7.67 -11.26
C ALA A 21 -14.31 6.48 -11.08
N GLN A 22 -13.22 6.73 -10.34
CA GLN A 22 -12.28 5.77 -9.74
C GLN A 22 -11.25 5.11 -10.68
N GLY A 23 -10.37 5.90 -11.29
CA GLY A 23 -9.14 5.37 -11.88
C GLY A 23 -8.18 4.84 -10.80
N LYS A 24 -7.62 3.64 -10.97
CA LYS A 24 -6.57 3.12 -10.08
C LYS A 24 -5.25 3.80 -10.38
N GLU A 25 -4.59 4.35 -9.35
CA GLU A 25 -3.27 4.98 -9.45
C GLU A 25 -2.20 4.08 -8.83
N ILE A 26 -0.93 4.27 -9.22
CA ILE A 26 0.18 3.53 -8.63
C ILE A 26 0.34 3.98 -7.17
N ILE A 27 0.30 3.02 -6.26
CA ILE A 27 0.44 3.27 -4.82
C ILE A 27 1.71 2.68 -4.23
N GLY A 28 2.44 1.87 -5.00
CA GLY A 28 3.72 1.33 -4.58
C GLY A 28 4.27 0.27 -5.51
N TYR A 29 5.48 -0.15 -5.18
CA TYR A 29 6.21 -1.18 -5.90
C TYR A 29 6.59 -2.33 -4.97
N GLY A 30 6.70 -3.53 -5.52
CA GLY A 30 7.08 -4.73 -4.78
C GLY A 30 7.99 -5.64 -5.59
N THR A 31 8.44 -6.72 -4.98
CA THR A 31 9.08 -7.84 -5.67
C THR A 31 8.44 -9.14 -5.26
N ALA A 32 8.39 -10.09 -6.18
CA ALA A 32 7.79 -11.40 -5.97
C ALA A 32 8.73 -12.50 -6.47
N SER A 33 8.53 -13.72 -5.95
CA SER A 33 9.08 -14.92 -6.59
C SER A 33 8.41 -15.14 -7.97
N GLN A 34 9.01 -15.95 -8.84
CA GLN A 34 8.41 -16.25 -10.15
C GLN A 34 6.99 -16.82 -10.02
N SER A 35 6.79 -17.84 -9.18
CA SER A 35 5.49 -18.50 -9.00
C SER A 35 4.42 -17.55 -8.42
N GLU A 36 4.85 -16.64 -7.55
CA GLU A 36 3.99 -15.61 -6.97
C GLU A 36 3.62 -14.56 -8.02
N ALA A 37 4.60 -14.09 -8.81
CA ALA A 37 4.36 -13.14 -9.89
C ALA A 37 3.43 -13.68 -10.99
N GLU A 38 3.57 -14.96 -11.35
CA GLU A 38 2.66 -15.65 -12.28
C GLU A 38 1.23 -15.70 -11.73
N THR A 39 1.08 -15.89 -10.41
CA THR A 39 -0.22 -15.87 -9.74
C THR A 39 -0.81 -14.47 -9.70
N ILE A 40 -0.01 -13.47 -9.30
CA ILE A 40 -0.38 -12.05 -9.33
C ILE A 40 -0.83 -11.65 -10.73
N ASN A 41 -0.09 -12.02 -11.77
CA ASN A 41 -0.43 -11.65 -13.16
C ASN A 41 -1.69 -12.35 -13.68
N ARG A 42 -1.96 -13.58 -13.24
CA ARG A 42 -3.17 -14.33 -13.63
C ARG A 42 -4.43 -13.77 -12.96
N GLU A 43 -4.32 -13.40 -11.70
CA GLU A 43 -5.44 -12.95 -10.86
C GLU A 43 -5.58 -11.43 -10.83
N GLU A 44 -4.55 -10.73 -11.30
CA GLU A 44 -4.37 -9.28 -11.22
C GLU A 44 -4.50 -8.72 -9.80
N LYS A 45 -4.16 -9.54 -8.79
CA LYS A 45 -4.28 -9.23 -7.37
C LYS A 45 -2.94 -9.45 -6.65
N PRO A 46 -2.56 -8.56 -5.73
CA PRO A 46 -1.36 -8.75 -4.94
C PRO A 46 -1.53 -9.88 -3.91
N SER A 47 -0.42 -10.49 -3.53
CA SER A 47 -0.28 -11.42 -2.40
C SER A 47 0.13 -10.68 -1.11
N ASP A 48 -0.24 -11.23 0.03
CA ASP A 48 0.28 -10.79 1.33
C ASP A 48 1.51 -11.63 1.74
N ALA A 49 2.27 -11.07 2.67
CA ALA A 49 3.43 -11.71 3.26
C ALA A 49 3.58 -11.30 4.73
N ASN A 50 4.34 -12.07 5.49
CA ASN A 50 4.78 -11.66 6.82
C ASN A 50 6.16 -11.01 6.75
N GLY A 51 6.38 -9.98 7.56
CA GLY A 51 7.65 -9.27 7.58
C GLY A 51 7.81 -8.35 8.78
N GLN A 52 8.63 -7.32 8.58
CA GLN A 52 9.04 -6.37 9.62
C GLN A 52 7.88 -5.70 10.36
N LEU A 53 6.79 -5.38 9.67
CA LEU A 53 5.62 -4.65 10.20
C LEU A 53 4.38 -5.55 10.31
N GLY A 54 4.58 -6.86 10.43
CA GLY A 54 3.51 -7.85 10.54
C GLY A 54 2.99 -8.36 9.19
N TRP A 55 1.75 -8.85 9.18
CA TRP A 55 1.13 -9.45 8.00
C TRP A 55 0.51 -8.41 7.07
N GLY A 56 0.81 -8.51 5.77
CA GLY A 56 0.18 -7.70 4.75
C GLY A 56 0.98 -7.57 3.46
N LEU A 57 0.56 -6.64 2.60
CA LEU A 57 1.23 -6.32 1.35
C LEU A 57 2.30 -5.26 1.57
N TYR A 58 3.55 -5.63 1.34
CA TYR A 58 4.72 -4.76 1.47
C TYR A 58 5.01 -4.01 0.17
N LEU A 59 5.07 -2.68 0.27
CA LEU A 59 5.34 -1.79 -0.84
C LEU A 59 6.47 -0.81 -0.53
N THR A 60 7.16 -0.37 -1.59
CA THR A 60 8.13 0.73 -1.56
C THR A 60 7.69 1.87 -2.46
N ASP A 61 8.14 3.08 -2.12
CA ASP A 61 7.88 4.35 -2.81
C ASP A 61 8.58 4.44 -4.18
N VAL A 62 9.64 3.65 -4.38
CA VAL A 62 10.39 3.52 -5.62
C VAL A 62 10.54 2.06 -6.05
N PRO A 63 10.74 1.77 -7.35
CA PRO A 63 11.03 0.43 -7.82
C PRO A 63 12.25 -0.18 -7.11
N PRO A 64 12.09 -1.33 -6.41
CA PRO A 64 13.13 -1.91 -5.55
C PRO A 64 14.46 -2.06 -6.27
N ARG A 65 15.56 -1.69 -5.60
CA ARG A 65 16.93 -1.88 -6.11
C ARG A 65 17.46 -3.28 -5.80
N ARG A 66 17.06 -3.85 -4.66
CA ARG A 66 17.40 -5.19 -4.22
C ARG A 66 16.14 -5.97 -3.92
N SER A 67 16.26 -7.29 -3.96
CA SER A 67 15.23 -8.22 -3.53
C SER A 67 15.87 -9.36 -2.75
N LEU A 68 15.07 -9.98 -1.89
CA LEU A 68 15.44 -11.21 -1.19
C LEU A 68 15.46 -12.42 -2.14
N TYR A 69 14.78 -12.34 -3.28
CA TYR A 69 14.78 -13.40 -4.29
C TYR A 69 16.04 -13.33 -5.16
N LYS A 70 16.57 -14.49 -5.52
CA LYS A 70 17.72 -14.61 -6.43
C LYS A 70 17.44 -14.02 -7.82
N ASN A 71 16.21 -14.19 -8.30
CA ASN A 71 15.70 -13.68 -9.58
C ASN A 71 14.31 -13.08 -9.34
N PRO A 72 14.24 -11.86 -8.78
CA PRO A 72 12.96 -11.27 -8.42
C PRO A 72 12.20 -10.83 -9.66
N TRP A 73 10.90 -11.08 -9.65
CA TRP A 73 9.99 -10.32 -10.51
C TRP A 73 9.69 -8.99 -9.84
N HIS A 74 9.43 -7.97 -10.66
CA HIS A 74 9.23 -6.60 -10.24
C HIS A 74 7.79 -6.20 -10.46
N CYS A 75 7.11 -5.79 -9.39
CA CYS A 75 5.68 -5.57 -9.40
C CYS A 75 5.32 -4.11 -9.16
N VAL A 76 4.25 -3.66 -9.82
CA VAL A 76 3.54 -2.43 -9.49
C VAL A 76 2.22 -2.79 -8.83
N VAL A 77 1.82 -2.00 -7.84
CA VAL A 77 0.49 -2.10 -7.23
C VAL A 77 -0.25 -0.80 -7.46
N LYS A 78 -1.50 -0.93 -7.90
CA LYS A 78 -2.44 0.17 -8.07
C LYS A 78 -3.64 -0.01 -7.16
N ALA A 79 -4.24 1.10 -6.75
CA ALA A 79 -5.45 1.11 -5.93
C ALA A 79 -6.28 2.37 -6.19
N ASN A 80 -7.48 2.43 -5.63
CA ASN A 80 -8.22 3.68 -5.53
C ASN A 80 -7.50 4.61 -4.53
N VAL A 81 -6.82 5.64 -5.04
CA VAL A 81 -5.98 6.52 -4.23
C VAL A 81 -6.77 7.32 -3.20
N ASP A 82 -8.03 7.65 -3.49
CA ASP A 82 -8.87 8.41 -2.55
C ASP A 82 -9.16 7.55 -1.31
N LYS A 83 -9.49 6.27 -1.52
CA LYS A 83 -9.66 5.31 -0.41
C LYS A 83 -8.39 5.11 0.38
N ILE A 84 -7.23 5.04 -0.29
CA ILE A 84 -5.93 4.93 0.37
C ILE A 84 -5.65 6.18 1.22
N LYS A 85 -5.98 7.37 0.73
CA LYS A 85 -5.81 8.64 1.46
C LYS A 85 -6.69 8.72 2.70
N ASP A 86 -7.90 8.16 2.66
CA ASP A 86 -8.84 8.16 3.78
C ASP A 86 -8.45 7.21 4.93
N LEU A 87 -7.61 6.20 4.66
CA LEU A 87 -7.13 5.29 5.70
C LEU A 87 -6.22 6.00 6.71
N SER A 88 -6.29 5.56 7.97
CA SER A 88 -5.30 5.92 8.98
C SER A 88 -3.91 5.44 8.57
N LYS A 89 -2.88 6.22 8.86
CA LYS A 89 -1.48 5.92 8.52
C LYS A 89 -0.62 6.14 9.76
N VAL A 90 0.22 5.17 10.09
CA VAL A 90 0.98 5.17 11.34
C VAL A 90 2.43 4.79 11.09
N TRP A 91 3.34 5.55 11.69
CA TRP A 91 4.75 5.20 11.81
C TRP A 91 4.93 4.07 12.81
N ILE A 92 5.58 3.00 12.40
CA ILE A 92 5.98 1.90 13.28
C ILE A 92 7.49 2.01 13.54
N PRO A 93 7.90 2.54 14.71
CA PRO A 93 9.31 2.56 15.08
C PRO A 93 9.81 1.15 15.37
N GLU A 94 11.13 0.98 15.46
CA GLU A 94 11.72 -0.32 15.80
C GLU A 94 11.30 -0.80 17.19
N SER A 95 11.22 0.14 18.14
CA SER A 95 10.72 -0.08 19.49
C SER A 95 10.03 1.18 20.01
N TYR A 96 9.29 1.05 21.11
CA TYR A 96 8.70 2.20 21.81
C TYR A 96 8.71 2.01 23.32
N ASP A 97 8.66 3.13 24.06
CA ASP A 97 8.47 3.11 25.51
C ASP A 97 7.00 2.87 25.85
N GLN A 98 6.65 1.63 26.19
CA GLN A 98 5.33 1.29 26.70
C GLN A 98 5.20 1.77 28.15
N ILE A 99 4.11 2.48 28.44
CA ILE A 99 3.80 2.92 29.81
C ILE A 99 3.12 1.76 30.55
N THR A 100 3.71 1.31 31.64
CA THR A 100 3.20 0.27 32.53
C THR A 100 2.99 0.82 33.94
N PHE A 101 2.35 0.05 34.81
CA PHE A 101 2.19 0.43 36.23
C PHE A 101 3.54 0.64 36.95
N THR A 102 4.63 0.02 36.47
CA THR A 102 5.96 0.11 37.08
C THR A 102 6.87 1.14 36.40
N GLY A 103 6.38 1.90 35.41
CA GLY A 103 7.16 2.91 34.68
C GLY A 103 7.14 2.70 33.17
N ARG A 104 8.23 3.07 32.49
CA ARG A 104 8.38 2.84 31.04
C ARG A 104 9.16 1.56 30.80
N ARG A 105 8.68 0.74 29.87
CA ARG A 105 9.38 -0.46 29.41
C ARG A 105 9.59 -0.34 27.91
N PRO A 106 10.84 -0.48 27.41
CA PRO A 106 11.06 -0.57 25.98
C PRO A 106 10.45 -1.87 25.45
N THR A 107 9.62 -1.74 24.42
CA THR A 107 8.94 -2.84 23.74
C THR A 107 9.36 -2.80 22.27
N GLN A 108 9.97 -3.88 21.80
CA GLN A 108 10.29 -4.09 20.39
C GLN A 108 8.99 -4.19 19.58
N LEU A 109 8.98 -3.70 18.34
CA LEU A 109 7.83 -3.80 17.44
C LEU A 109 8.20 -4.53 16.14
N TRP A 110 9.37 -4.24 15.59
CA TRP A 110 9.75 -4.85 14.31
C TRP A 110 9.99 -6.35 14.47
N TYR A 111 9.42 -7.13 13.55
CA TYR A 111 9.47 -8.60 13.53
C TYR A 111 8.79 -9.29 14.72
N GLU A 112 8.04 -8.54 15.53
CA GLU A 112 7.21 -9.11 16.58
C GLU A 112 5.89 -9.62 16.03
N ASP A 113 5.14 -10.32 16.88
CA ASP A 113 3.82 -10.83 16.54
C ASP A 113 2.85 -9.69 16.18
N GLU A 114 1.95 -9.98 15.24
CA GLU A 114 0.94 -9.04 14.73
C GLU A 114 0.13 -8.37 15.84
N GLU A 115 -0.18 -9.11 16.91
CA GLU A 115 -0.90 -8.61 18.09
C GLU A 115 -0.14 -7.47 18.79
N ILE A 116 1.18 -7.59 18.95
CA ILE A 116 2.04 -6.58 19.59
C ILE A 116 2.07 -5.29 18.74
N ILE A 117 2.14 -5.45 17.41
CA ILE A 117 2.12 -4.31 16.48
C ILE A 117 0.75 -3.62 16.53
N ILE A 118 -0.35 -4.38 16.54
CA ILE A 118 -1.72 -3.84 16.65
C ILE A 118 -1.90 -3.07 17.97
N GLU A 119 -1.46 -3.60 19.10
CA GLU A 119 -1.53 -2.92 20.40
C GLU A 119 -0.84 -1.55 20.37
N TYR A 120 0.31 -1.43 19.69
CA TYR A 120 0.96 -0.15 19.50
C TYR A 120 0.10 0.80 18.64
N VAL A 121 -0.43 0.31 17.52
CA VAL A 121 -1.23 1.11 16.58
C VAL A 121 -2.53 1.60 17.22
N GLU A 122 -3.14 0.82 18.12
CA GLU A 122 -4.30 1.21 18.93
C GLU A 122 -4.06 2.49 19.74
N THR A 123 -2.81 2.73 20.16
CA THR A 123 -2.46 3.97 20.88
C THR A 123 -2.40 5.21 19.97
N LYS A 124 -2.46 5.02 18.64
CA LYS A 124 -2.26 6.09 17.65
C LYS A 124 -3.52 6.43 16.88
N VAL A 125 -4.32 5.43 16.52
CA VAL A 125 -5.45 5.59 15.58
C VAL A 125 -6.63 4.69 15.97
N PRO A 126 -7.87 5.08 15.60
CA PRO A 126 -9.08 4.39 16.06
C PRO A 126 -9.33 3.02 15.41
N ASP A 127 -8.83 2.78 14.20
CA ASP A 127 -8.97 1.49 13.50
C ASP A 127 -7.58 0.88 13.21
N PRO A 128 -6.98 0.18 14.19
CA PRO A 128 -5.58 -0.24 14.13
C PRO A 128 -5.33 -1.34 13.09
N LYS A 129 -6.33 -2.20 12.86
CA LYS A 129 -6.25 -3.32 11.91
C LYS A 129 -6.32 -2.84 10.47
N LYS A 130 -6.93 -1.68 10.24
CA LYS A 130 -7.05 -1.04 8.92
C LYS A 130 -6.12 0.17 8.75
N ALA A 131 -5.13 0.33 9.63
CA ALA A 131 -4.14 1.40 9.49
C ALA A 131 -2.98 0.97 8.59
N LEU A 132 -2.64 1.79 7.60
CA LEU A 132 -1.43 1.61 6.81
C LEU A 132 -0.20 1.84 7.69
N ARG A 133 0.77 0.93 7.62
CA ARG A 133 1.93 0.94 8.50
C ARG A 133 3.16 1.38 7.72
N PHE A 134 3.87 2.37 8.24
CA PHE A 134 5.04 2.96 7.59
C PHE A 134 6.29 2.75 8.41
N THR A 135 7.40 2.52 7.71
CA THR A 135 8.75 2.53 8.28
C THR A 135 9.74 3.06 7.25
N HIS A 136 10.90 3.52 7.73
CA HIS A 136 12.05 3.68 6.86
C HIS A 136 12.51 2.32 6.34
N ASN A 137 12.96 2.29 5.10
CA ASN A 137 13.58 1.10 4.53
C ASN A 137 14.92 0.85 5.27
N PRO A 138 15.15 -0.36 5.84
CA PRO A 138 16.38 -0.67 6.55
C PRO A 138 17.67 -0.46 5.73
N GLU A 139 17.59 -0.62 4.39
CA GLU A 139 18.74 -0.46 3.52
C GLU A 139 19.03 0.99 3.09
N ASP A 140 18.01 1.86 3.13
CA ASP A 140 18.09 3.25 2.71
C ASP A 140 17.01 4.06 3.44
N SER A 141 17.41 4.74 4.51
CA SER A 141 16.47 5.51 5.34
C SER A 141 15.82 6.68 4.61
N SER A 142 16.34 7.08 3.44
CA SER A 142 15.67 8.08 2.58
C SER A 142 14.44 7.52 1.85
N LYS A 143 14.23 6.20 1.91
CA LYS A 143 13.12 5.49 1.26
C LYS A 143 12.14 4.95 2.27
N LEU A 144 10.89 4.96 1.87
CA LEU A 144 9.79 4.53 2.69
C LEU A 144 9.32 3.14 2.30
N ARG A 145 8.89 2.40 3.32
CA ARG A 145 8.22 1.11 3.18
C ARG A 145 6.85 1.24 3.82
N MET A 146 5.84 0.81 3.08
CA MET A 146 4.45 0.76 3.53
C MET A 146 4.01 -0.70 3.61
N VAL A 147 3.17 -1.01 4.59
CA VAL A 147 2.40 -2.25 4.65
C VAL A 147 0.92 -1.91 4.61
N ILE A 148 0.20 -2.57 3.69
CA ILE A 148 -1.26 -2.64 3.68
C ILE A 148 -1.62 -3.92 4.46
N PRO A 149 -2.18 -3.81 5.68
CA PRO A 149 -2.57 -4.97 6.47
C PRO A 149 -3.45 -5.96 5.72
N THR A 150 -3.32 -7.26 6.00
CA THR A 150 -4.11 -8.34 5.37
C THR A 150 -5.63 -8.08 5.48
N ASP A 151 -6.11 -7.52 6.59
CA ASP A 151 -7.52 -7.16 6.80
C ASP A 151 -8.05 -6.16 5.75
N LEU A 152 -7.19 -5.36 5.13
CA LEU A 152 -7.56 -4.43 4.05
C LEU A 152 -7.48 -5.04 2.65
N MET A 153 -6.83 -6.20 2.51
CA MET A 153 -6.64 -6.84 1.20
C MET A 153 -7.83 -7.69 0.77
N HIS A 154 -8.58 -8.22 1.73
CA HIS A 154 -9.68 -9.15 1.46
C HIS A 154 -11.03 -8.49 1.18
N ASP A 155 -11.22 -7.24 1.59
CA ASP A 155 -12.50 -6.53 1.49
C ASP A 155 -12.80 -6.02 0.06
N ASP A 156 -11.87 -6.15 -0.89
CA ASP A 156 -11.86 -5.55 -2.26
C ASP A 156 -12.13 -4.03 -2.30
N ASP A 157 -12.23 -3.40 -1.12
CA ASP A 157 -12.66 -2.01 -0.98
C ASP A 157 -11.61 -1.06 -1.59
N LEU A 158 -10.33 -1.32 -1.35
CA LEU A 158 -9.23 -0.53 -1.92
C LEU A 158 -9.10 -0.68 -3.45
N GLY A 159 -9.78 -1.66 -4.04
CA GLY A 159 -9.67 -1.97 -5.46
C GLY A 159 -8.23 -2.29 -5.84
N LEU A 160 -7.52 -3.08 -5.03
CA LEU A 160 -6.14 -3.44 -5.28
C LEU A 160 -6.00 -4.12 -6.65
N TRP A 161 -4.93 -3.80 -7.35
CA TRP A 161 -4.55 -4.42 -8.61
C TRP A 161 -3.04 -4.50 -8.65
N ALA A 162 -2.52 -5.61 -9.16
CA ALA A 162 -1.08 -5.78 -9.27
C ALA A 162 -0.68 -6.42 -10.58
N ARG A 163 0.52 -6.07 -11.04
CA ARG A 163 1.16 -6.70 -12.20
C ARG A 163 2.66 -6.71 -12.02
N CYS A 164 3.29 -7.78 -12.49
CA CYS A 164 4.70 -8.06 -12.34
C CYS A 164 5.35 -8.31 -13.71
N TRP A 165 6.64 -7.94 -13.80
CA TRP A 165 7.51 -8.18 -14.94
C TRP A 165 8.77 -8.90 -14.49
N GLU A 166 9.38 -9.66 -15.40
CA GLU A 166 10.63 -10.37 -15.11
C GLU A 166 11.77 -9.40 -14.84
N THR A 167 11.81 -8.28 -15.56
CA THR A 167 12.89 -7.31 -15.45
C THR A 167 12.43 -5.99 -14.85
N LYS A 168 13.35 -5.35 -14.11
CA LYS A 168 13.13 -4.00 -13.60
C LYS A 168 12.88 -3.00 -14.73
N ASN A 169 13.53 -3.16 -15.88
CA ASN A 169 13.40 -2.22 -16.99
C ASN A 169 11.98 -2.22 -17.57
N GLU A 170 11.34 -3.37 -17.70
CA GLU A 170 9.95 -3.45 -18.16
C GLU A 170 8.97 -2.77 -17.18
N LEU A 171 9.19 -2.95 -15.86
CA LEU A 171 8.44 -2.22 -14.84
C LEU A 171 8.66 -0.71 -14.99
N MET A 172 9.91 -0.26 -15.19
CA MET A 172 10.25 1.15 -15.35
C MET A 172 9.60 1.74 -16.61
N ASP A 173 9.60 1.00 -17.71
CA ASP A 173 8.96 1.41 -18.97
C ASP A 173 7.43 1.53 -18.79
N TYR A 174 6.82 0.59 -18.08
CA TYR A 174 5.38 0.62 -17.78
C TYR A 174 5.00 1.79 -16.86
N SER A 175 5.76 1.98 -15.78
CA SER A 175 5.54 3.04 -14.78
C SER A 175 6.09 4.40 -15.21
N ARG A 176 6.75 4.50 -16.37
CA ARG A 176 7.47 5.69 -16.84
C ARG A 176 8.50 6.22 -15.83
N GLY A 177 9.04 5.32 -15.01
CA GLY A 177 9.98 5.64 -13.93
C GLY A 177 9.42 6.51 -12.81
N GLU A 178 8.10 6.47 -12.58
CA GLU A 178 7.43 7.24 -11.54
C GLU A 178 7.92 6.86 -10.13
N SER A 179 8.29 7.87 -9.33
CA SER A 179 8.52 7.71 -7.89
C SER A 179 7.36 8.30 -7.12
N LEU A 180 6.95 7.64 -6.05
CA LEU A 180 5.85 8.11 -5.21
C LEU A 180 6.39 8.94 -4.06
N ASP A 181 5.66 10.00 -3.72
CA ASP A 181 5.90 10.78 -2.53
C ASP A 181 4.80 10.50 -1.50
N TRP A 182 5.14 9.73 -0.47
CA TRP A 182 4.24 9.45 0.65
C TRP A 182 4.41 10.44 1.82
N THR A 183 5.35 11.40 1.72
CA THR A 183 5.64 12.31 2.84
C THR A 183 4.47 13.24 3.15
N ASP A 184 3.63 13.54 2.15
CA ASP A 184 2.43 14.36 2.29
C ASP A 184 1.21 13.59 2.86
N TRP A 185 1.33 12.29 3.12
CA TRP A 185 0.18 11.45 3.49
C TRP A 185 -0.21 11.52 4.98
N GLN A 186 0.22 12.54 5.72
CA GLN A 186 -0.19 12.78 7.12
C GLN A 186 -0.05 11.56 8.05
N ILE A 187 1.11 10.91 8.00
CA ILE A 187 1.40 9.70 8.79
C ILE A 187 1.55 10.08 10.27
N VAL A 188 0.75 9.46 11.15
CA VAL A 188 0.74 9.70 12.59
C VAL A 188 1.92 9.02 13.29
N GLY A 189 2.48 9.68 14.30
CA GLY A 189 3.59 9.17 15.10
C GLY A 189 4.95 9.66 14.61
N PHE A 190 6.02 9.04 15.10
CA PHE A 190 7.39 9.34 14.71
C PHE A 190 8.10 8.04 14.33
N PRO A 191 9.00 8.07 13.34
CA PRO A 191 9.74 6.89 12.90
C PRO A 191 10.84 6.44 13.88
N LYS A 192 11.06 7.18 14.98
CA LYS A 192 12.10 6.93 15.99
C LYS A 192 11.50 6.49 17.31
#